data_AF-A0A846F2A5-F1
#
_entry.id   AF-A0A846F2A5-F1
#
_cell.length_a   1.000
_cell.length_b   1.000
_cell.length_c   1.000
_cell.angle_alpha   90.00
_cell.angle_beta   90.00
_cell.angle_gamma   90.00
#
_symmetry.space_group_name_H-M   'P 1'
#
loop_
_entity.id
_entity.type
_entity.pdbx_description
1 polymer ?
#
loop_
_entity_poly.entity_id
_entity_poly.type
_entity_poly.pdbx_seq_one_letter_code
_entity_poly.pdbx_strand_id
1 'polypeptide(L)'
;MEPFVWPLKPLGLGITRDVAVAGAVVVPLAVALAGAFAVAGAIAIAFAIAIAFVIAIAIAFAAKVVATFAYSFDVAFVATLFQTLLSSYFADRGMKEDDKYTFLHNIAVAFAALCGTSFRDANLTDADFTNATLKSTNFRGANITRTCWKNTIKLDRIRPGTTYLKEPKVRELVRTGKGENQNFNRFNDLQGVNLQGANLTNASFIEANLNLANLQDTNLSRAKLVGTFLDQADLTGATLTGAFLEDWGITTRTKLDGIKCDYVYMRLPPDQRPEFLKLTPEESLNDNPRRQPADWEKIFEEGEFVNFITPMVETLDLYHNQAVDPRIVAYSFRKLQEDHPEAELRMRSMEIRGKNDEGLLIKAETTPQADHSVLHSEYFQTYNETTALPSEQVRLLLAEKDKQIRQLTAWIDTTVNRSGGVNIENYSNEGSTNMSEGSGDKIDIRENYGIGKDGEIRGAVGNTGEIYGLAGSQGEIKDSKIARNIYEAQQKTLAETAAEIQQLLKQLEQSNPTETTAGQMAVVTQAIEIVENNPTLKQRVIGALKSVGTEAFKEALDNPVANILVAAFQGWIEP
;
A
#
# COMPACT_ATOMS: atom_id res chain seq x y z
N MET A 1 -49.23 0.38 -34.69
CA MET A 1 -49.20 -0.50 -33.52
C MET A 1 -49.92 0.23 -32.40
N GLU A 2 -51.07 -0.30 -32.00
CA GLU A 2 -52.03 0.35 -31.09
C GLU A 2 -51.53 0.38 -29.64
N PRO A 3 -51.96 1.37 -28.83
CA PRO A 3 -51.69 1.39 -27.39
C PRO A 3 -52.65 0.44 -26.65
N PHE A 4 -52.09 -0.44 -25.83
CA PHE A 4 -52.80 -1.38 -24.98
C PHE A 4 -53.48 -0.65 -23.81
N VAL A 5 -54.82 -0.67 -23.78
CA VAL A 5 -55.67 -0.08 -22.71
C VAL A 5 -56.22 -1.21 -21.83
N TRP A 6 -55.99 -1.14 -20.52
CA TRP A 6 -56.58 -2.06 -19.54
C TRP A 6 -58.05 -1.70 -19.26
N PRO A 7 -59.01 -2.65 -19.23
CA PRO A 7 -60.40 -2.34 -18.91
C PRO A 7 -60.65 -2.36 -17.39
N LEU A 8 -61.14 -1.26 -16.84
CA LEU A 8 -61.76 -1.22 -15.50
C LEU A 8 -63.26 -1.52 -15.65
N LYS A 9 -63.74 -2.60 -15.02
CA LYS A 9 -65.18 -2.84 -14.81
C LYS A 9 -65.68 -2.06 -13.57
N PRO A 10 -66.82 -1.37 -13.63
CA PRO A 10 -67.44 -0.79 -12.44
C PRO A 10 -68.31 -1.85 -11.73
N LEU A 11 -68.14 -2.02 -10.42
CA LEU A 11 -69.03 -2.82 -9.58
C LEU A 11 -70.04 -1.89 -8.90
N GLY A 12 -71.32 -2.16 -9.16
CA GLY A 12 -72.45 -1.39 -8.67
C GLY A 12 -72.67 -1.50 -7.16
N LEU A 13 -73.13 -0.39 -6.58
CA LEU A 13 -73.57 -0.22 -5.21
C LEU A 13 -74.88 -0.99 -4.95
N GLY A 14 -74.90 -1.77 -3.86
CA GLY A 14 -76.11 -2.21 -3.16
C GLY A 14 -75.96 -1.90 -1.68
N ILE A 15 -76.78 -0.98 -1.18
CA ILE A 15 -76.79 -0.50 0.22
C ILE A 15 -77.91 -1.23 0.97
N THR A 16 -77.60 -1.87 2.10
CA THR A 16 -78.54 -1.99 3.24
C THR A 16 -77.79 -1.85 4.56
N ARG A 17 -78.44 -1.18 5.52
CA ARG A 17 -77.91 -0.49 6.71
C ARG A 17 -77.56 -1.41 7.90
N ASP A 18 -76.69 -0.83 8.75
CA ASP A 18 -76.46 -1.05 10.18
C ASP A 18 -75.53 -2.20 10.61
N VAL A 19 -74.25 -1.88 10.91
CA VAL A 19 -73.61 -1.92 12.25
C VAL A 19 -72.27 -1.18 12.16
N ALA A 20 -72.03 -0.29 13.12
CA ALA A 20 -70.83 0.50 13.27
C ALA A 20 -69.65 -0.31 13.84
N VAL A 21 -68.55 -0.41 13.09
CA VAL A 21 -67.16 -0.35 13.59
C VAL A 21 -66.31 0.29 12.50
N ALA A 22 -65.73 1.45 12.81
CA ALA A 22 -64.80 2.17 11.95
C ALA A 22 -63.50 1.38 11.78
N GLY A 23 -63.40 0.64 10.67
CA GLY A 23 -62.13 0.15 10.15
C GLY A 23 -61.37 1.29 9.47
N ALA A 24 -60.67 2.11 10.25
CA ALA A 24 -59.66 3.03 9.71
C ALA A 24 -58.37 2.23 9.48
N VAL A 25 -58.34 1.48 8.37
CA VAL A 25 -57.10 0.96 7.80
C VAL A 25 -56.27 2.15 7.33
N VAL A 26 -55.28 2.54 8.13
CA VAL A 26 -54.13 3.32 7.66
C VAL A 26 -52.91 2.45 7.86
N VAL A 27 -52.76 1.48 6.97
CA VAL A 27 -51.46 0.85 6.69
C VAL A 27 -50.93 1.50 5.41
N PRO A 28 -50.01 2.48 5.51
CA PRO A 28 -49.13 2.74 4.39
C PRO A 28 -47.69 2.84 4.89
N LEU A 29 -47.08 1.69 5.20
CA LEU A 29 -45.62 1.53 5.01
C LEU A 29 -45.11 0.07 5.07
N ALA A 30 -45.95 -0.91 5.39
CA ALA A 30 -45.51 -2.30 5.49
C ALA A 30 -45.75 -3.14 4.21
N VAL A 31 -46.63 -2.72 3.30
CA VAL A 31 -47.07 -3.57 2.17
C VAL A 31 -46.39 -3.22 0.83
N ALA A 32 -45.68 -2.09 0.73
CA ALA A 32 -44.91 -1.77 -0.48
C ALA A 32 -43.58 -2.56 -0.60
N LEU A 33 -43.18 -3.33 0.43
CA LEU A 33 -41.90 -4.05 0.46
C LEU A 33 -42.02 -5.58 0.37
N ALA A 34 -43.24 -6.13 0.28
CA ALA A 34 -43.43 -7.58 0.10
C ALA A 34 -43.42 -8.03 -1.38
N GLY A 35 -43.41 -7.09 -2.32
CA GLY A 35 -43.57 -7.37 -3.75
C GLY A 35 -42.30 -7.19 -4.59
N ALA A 36 -41.12 -7.60 -4.11
CA ALA A 36 -39.91 -7.63 -4.94
C ALA A 36 -38.79 -8.50 -4.36
N PHE A 37 -39.01 -9.80 -4.13
CA PHE A 37 -37.89 -10.69 -3.78
C PHE A 37 -37.99 -12.04 -4.50
N ALA A 38 -37.48 -12.05 -5.73
CA ALA A 38 -36.79 -13.21 -6.27
C ALA A 38 -35.40 -12.73 -6.68
N VAL A 39 -34.38 -13.03 -5.85
CA VAL A 39 -32.98 -13.35 -6.21
C VAL A 39 -32.06 -13.17 -4.97
N ALA A 40 -31.30 -14.23 -4.70
CA ALA A 40 -30.15 -14.38 -3.77
C ALA A 40 -30.44 -14.42 -2.25
N GLY A 41 -30.70 -15.64 -1.76
CA GLY A 41 -31.16 -16.00 -0.41
C GLY A 41 -30.26 -15.73 0.80
N ALA A 42 -29.08 -15.11 0.67
CA ALA A 42 -28.25 -14.74 1.84
C ALA A 42 -28.49 -13.29 2.31
N ILE A 43 -28.78 -12.37 1.38
CA ILE A 43 -29.01 -10.94 1.68
C ILE A 43 -30.41 -10.75 2.29
N ALA A 44 -31.38 -11.56 1.88
CA ALA A 44 -32.74 -11.55 2.42
C ALA A 44 -32.78 -11.89 3.91
N ILE A 45 -31.87 -12.75 4.40
CA ILE A 45 -31.85 -13.17 5.81
C ILE A 45 -31.30 -12.06 6.70
N ALA A 46 -30.20 -11.41 6.31
CA ALA A 46 -29.66 -10.27 7.05
C ALA A 46 -30.60 -9.06 7.04
N PHE A 47 -31.27 -8.78 5.91
CA PHE A 47 -32.30 -7.74 5.81
C PHE A 47 -33.57 -8.08 6.60
N ALA A 48 -34.01 -9.34 6.58
CA ALA A 48 -35.14 -9.79 7.40
C ALA A 48 -34.82 -9.69 8.89
N ILE A 49 -33.58 -9.99 9.32
CA ILE A 49 -33.14 -9.85 10.71
C ILE A 49 -33.09 -8.37 11.13
N ALA A 50 -32.53 -7.48 10.31
CA ALA A 50 -32.46 -6.05 10.62
C ALA A 50 -33.85 -5.38 10.64
N ILE A 51 -34.71 -5.71 9.67
CA ILE A 51 -36.11 -5.26 9.61
C ILE A 51 -36.90 -5.86 10.78
N ALA A 52 -36.71 -7.15 11.09
CA ALA A 52 -37.34 -7.78 12.25
C ALA A 52 -36.84 -7.20 13.57
N PHE A 53 -35.59 -6.72 13.68
CA PHE A 53 -35.06 -6.10 14.88
C PHE A 53 -35.64 -4.70 15.10
N VAL A 54 -35.75 -3.88 14.03
CA VAL A 54 -36.41 -2.57 14.08
C VAL A 54 -37.91 -2.72 14.35
N ILE A 55 -38.56 -3.69 13.70
CA ILE A 55 -39.97 -4.03 13.94
C ILE A 55 -40.15 -4.62 15.34
N ALA A 56 -39.25 -5.46 15.86
CA ALA A 56 -39.35 -6.02 17.20
C ALA A 56 -39.11 -4.97 18.28
N ILE A 57 -38.21 -4.01 18.08
CA ILE A 57 -38.05 -2.85 18.98
C ILE A 57 -39.30 -1.98 18.95
N ALA A 58 -39.85 -1.69 17.76
CA ALA A 58 -41.08 -0.91 17.61
C ALA A 58 -42.31 -1.62 18.20
N ILE A 59 -42.44 -2.95 18.00
CA ILE A 59 -43.52 -3.79 18.53
C ILE A 59 -43.36 -3.99 20.04
N ALA A 60 -42.15 -4.21 20.56
CA ALA A 60 -41.92 -4.35 22.00
C ALA A 60 -42.16 -3.03 22.75
N PHE A 61 -41.84 -1.89 22.13
CA PHE A 61 -42.14 -0.57 22.68
C PHE A 61 -43.65 -0.26 22.60
N ALA A 62 -44.30 -0.57 21.47
CA ALA A 62 -45.74 -0.44 21.32
C ALA A 62 -46.52 -1.37 22.27
N ALA A 63 -46.08 -2.62 22.46
CA ALA A 63 -46.72 -3.58 23.36
C ALA A 63 -46.60 -3.16 24.84
N LYS A 64 -45.49 -2.54 25.25
CA LYS A 64 -45.36 -1.95 26.59
C LYS A 64 -46.22 -0.71 26.82
N VAL A 65 -46.52 0.05 25.76
CA VAL A 65 -47.41 1.23 25.84
C VAL A 65 -48.89 0.81 25.80
N VAL A 66 -49.24 -0.24 25.05
CA VAL A 66 -50.61 -0.76 24.92
C VAL A 66 -51.06 -1.55 26.15
N ALA A 67 -50.14 -2.16 26.91
CA ALA A 67 -50.48 -2.98 28.06
C ALA A 67 -50.93 -2.20 29.33
N THR A 68 -50.88 -0.86 29.34
CA THR A 68 -51.12 -0.08 30.57
C THR A 68 -52.24 0.97 30.49
N PHE A 69 -52.88 1.18 29.34
CA PHE A 69 -53.93 2.20 29.24
C PHE A 69 -55.12 1.72 28.39
N ALA A 70 -56.23 1.43 29.07
CA ALA A 70 -57.54 1.39 28.44
C ALA A 70 -57.84 2.77 27.81
N TYR A 71 -57.97 2.81 26.49
CA TYR A 71 -58.01 4.05 25.71
C TYR A 71 -59.22 4.95 26.05
N SER A 72 -58.95 6.19 26.45
CA SER A 72 -59.71 7.34 25.96
C SER A 72 -59.18 7.72 24.57
N PHE A 73 -60.07 8.18 23.67
CA PHE A 73 -59.74 8.56 22.28
C PHE A 73 -58.55 9.55 22.21
N ASP A 74 -58.37 10.37 23.25
CA ASP A 74 -57.35 11.41 23.33
C ASP A 74 -55.91 10.86 23.44
N VAL A 75 -55.70 9.73 24.14
CA VAL A 75 -54.35 9.16 24.34
C VAL A 75 -53.85 8.44 23.08
N ALA A 76 -54.74 7.80 22.32
CA ALA A 76 -54.41 7.16 21.05
C ALA A 76 -53.96 8.17 19.98
N PHE A 77 -54.63 9.32 19.93
CA PHE A 77 -54.30 10.40 19.01
C PHE A 77 -52.93 11.01 19.33
N VAL A 78 -52.64 11.27 20.61
CA VAL A 78 -51.34 11.80 21.06
C VAL A 78 -50.20 10.83 20.75
N ALA A 79 -50.39 9.52 20.98
CA ALA A 79 -49.38 8.51 20.66
C ALA A 79 -49.11 8.39 19.15
N THR A 80 -50.15 8.46 18.32
CA THR A 80 -50.03 8.40 16.85
C THR A 80 -49.34 9.65 16.29
N LEU A 81 -49.69 10.83 16.82
CA LEU A 81 -49.04 12.08 16.46
C LEU A 81 -47.55 12.06 16.86
N PHE A 82 -47.24 11.60 18.07
CA PHE A 82 -45.86 11.47 18.53
C PHE A 82 -45.05 10.52 17.64
N GLN A 83 -45.58 9.35 17.29
CA GLN A 83 -44.91 8.41 16.39
C GLN A 83 -44.69 8.99 14.98
N THR A 84 -45.66 9.75 14.46
CA THR A 84 -45.57 10.39 13.14
C THR A 84 -44.51 11.50 13.14
N LEU A 85 -44.49 12.32 14.19
CA LEU A 85 -43.47 13.36 14.38
C LEU A 85 -42.08 12.75 14.57
N LEU A 86 -41.97 11.67 15.33
CA LEU A 86 -40.72 10.96 15.56
C LEU A 86 -40.19 10.32 14.26
N SER A 87 -41.08 9.70 13.47
CA SER A 87 -40.74 9.12 12.17
C SER A 87 -40.33 10.20 11.16
N SER A 88 -41.04 11.33 11.15
CA SER A 88 -40.70 12.50 10.32
C SER A 88 -39.37 13.11 10.74
N TYR A 89 -39.08 13.16 12.03
CA TYR A 89 -37.80 13.60 12.58
C TYR A 89 -36.66 12.68 12.13
N PHE A 90 -36.80 11.37 12.26
CA PHE A 90 -35.77 10.42 11.80
C PHE A 90 -35.64 10.39 10.28
N ALA A 91 -36.72 10.62 9.52
CA ALA A 91 -36.66 10.74 8.07
C ALA A 91 -35.93 12.03 7.63
N ASP A 92 -36.23 13.17 8.25
CA ASP A 92 -35.52 14.43 8.01
C ASP A 92 -34.04 14.32 8.40
N ARG A 93 -33.76 13.72 9.56
CA ARG A 93 -32.38 13.48 10.03
C ARG A 93 -31.63 12.48 9.18
N GLY A 94 -32.28 11.42 8.72
CA GLY A 94 -31.71 10.42 7.82
C GLY A 94 -31.53 10.92 6.40
N MET A 95 -32.23 11.97 5.97
CA MET A 95 -32.02 12.61 4.66
C MET A 95 -30.94 13.71 4.69
N LYS A 96 -30.51 14.12 5.89
CA LYS A 96 -29.34 14.96 6.11
C LYS A 96 -28.15 14.02 6.28
N GLU A 97 -26.99 14.37 5.73
CA GLU A 97 -25.73 13.62 5.94
C GLU A 97 -25.17 13.88 7.35
N ASP A 98 -25.97 13.58 8.36
CA ASP A 98 -25.60 13.60 9.77
C ASP A 98 -24.92 12.25 10.09
N ASP A 99 -23.67 12.30 10.54
CA ASP A 99 -22.83 11.12 10.81
C ASP A 99 -23.53 10.08 11.70
N LYS A 100 -24.41 10.53 12.60
CA LYS A 100 -25.16 9.66 13.51
C LYS A 100 -26.22 8.81 12.79
N TYR A 101 -26.69 9.26 11.63
CA TYR A 101 -27.79 8.68 10.86
C TYR A 101 -27.38 8.21 9.46
N THR A 102 -26.08 8.14 9.16
CA THR A 102 -25.53 7.69 7.86
C THR A 102 -26.12 6.36 7.38
N PHE A 103 -26.42 5.44 8.29
CA PHE A 103 -27.09 4.18 7.95
C PHE A 103 -28.51 4.39 7.36
N LEU A 104 -29.29 5.30 7.96
CA LEU A 104 -30.63 5.63 7.46
C LEU A 104 -30.57 6.36 6.12
N HIS A 105 -29.60 7.27 5.94
CA HIS A 105 -29.32 7.93 4.66
C HIS A 105 -29.03 6.92 3.57
N ASN A 106 -28.12 5.98 3.83
CA ASN A 106 -27.72 4.95 2.89
C ASN A 106 -28.90 4.04 2.49
N ILE A 107 -29.78 3.67 3.42
CA ILE A 107 -31.00 2.91 3.10
C ILE A 107 -31.96 3.73 2.25
N ALA A 108 -32.22 4.99 2.63
CA ALA A 108 -33.15 5.85 1.90
C ALA A 108 -32.69 6.08 0.46
N VAL A 109 -31.40 6.38 0.27
CA VAL A 109 -30.78 6.54 -1.04
C VAL A 109 -30.77 5.22 -1.81
N ALA A 110 -30.47 4.09 -1.16
CA ALA A 110 -30.50 2.78 -1.79
C ALA A 110 -31.88 2.43 -2.36
N PHE A 111 -32.93 2.66 -1.57
CA PHE A 111 -34.32 2.45 -1.95
C PHE A 111 -34.75 3.40 -3.06
N ALA A 112 -34.44 4.70 -2.92
CA ALA A 112 -34.82 5.70 -3.92
C ALA A 112 -34.19 5.40 -5.29
N ALA A 113 -32.96 4.88 -5.33
CA ALA A 113 -32.30 4.53 -6.58
C ALA A 113 -32.79 3.23 -7.25
N LEU A 114 -33.64 2.42 -6.60
CA LEU A 114 -34.22 1.22 -7.24
C LEU A 114 -35.06 1.57 -8.47
N CYS A 115 -35.71 2.73 -8.43
CA CYS A 115 -36.55 3.23 -9.51
C CYS A 115 -35.94 4.47 -10.21
N GLY A 116 -34.67 4.77 -9.93
CA GLY A 116 -33.96 5.93 -10.49
C GLY A 116 -33.03 5.56 -11.64
N THR A 117 -32.33 6.57 -12.19
CA THR A 117 -31.34 6.36 -13.24
C THR A 117 -30.17 5.52 -12.72
N SER A 118 -29.74 4.52 -13.50
CA SER A 118 -28.62 3.65 -13.13
C SER A 118 -27.51 3.74 -14.16
N PHE A 119 -26.35 4.23 -13.71
CA PHE A 119 -25.06 4.13 -14.40
C PHE A 119 -24.19 3.03 -13.80
N ARG A 120 -24.82 2.03 -13.18
CA ARG A 120 -24.09 0.91 -12.58
C ARG A 120 -23.21 0.24 -13.63
N ASP A 121 -21.94 0.01 -13.29
CA ASP A 121 -20.94 -0.65 -14.15
C ASP A 121 -20.72 0.07 -15.51
N ALA A 122 -21.19 1.31 -15.65
CA ALA A 122 -21.03 2.09 -16.87
C ALA A 122 -19.64 2.75 -16.93
N ASN A 123 -19.11 2.91 -18.14
CA ASN A 123 -17.97 3.77 -18.38
C ASN A 123 -18.44 5.21 -18.64
N LEU A 124 -18.16 6.11 -17.71
CA LEU A 124 -18.46 7.54 -17.76
C LEU A 124 -17.19 8.39 -17.90
N THR A 125 -16.11 7.80 -18.43
CA THR A 125 -14.85 8.51 -18.64
C THR A 125 -15.10 9.77 -19.47
N ASP A 126 -14.62 10.91 -18.99
CA ASP A 126 -14.79 12.23 -19.63
C ASP A 126 -16.25 12.70 -19.83
N ALA A 127 -17.24 12.03 -19.22
CA ALA A 127 -18.63 12.46 -19.29
C ALA A 127 -18.86 13.80 -18.57
N ASP A 128 -19.80 14.60 -19.06
CA ASP A 128 -20.14 15.90 -18.49
C ASP A 128 -21.54 15.90 -17.87
N PHE A 129 -21.60 16.05 -16.54
CA PHE A 129 -22.83 16.20 -15.76
C PHE A 129 -23.06 17.65 -15.31
N THR A 130 -22.44 18.64 -15.95
CA THR A 130 -22.57 20.04 -15.54
C THR A 130 -24.05 20.46 -15.46
N ASN A 131 -24.45 21.01 -14.31
CA ASN A 131 -25.83 21.39 -13.98
C ASN A 131 -26.86 20.23 -13.96
N ALA A 132 -26.45 18.97 -14.10
CA ALA A 132 -27.36 17.84 -14.09
C ALA A 132 -28.00 17.63 -12.71
N THR A 133 -29.26 17.17 -12.69
CA THR A 133 -29.95 16.79 -11.45
C THR A 133 -29.87 15.28 -11.26
N LEU A 134 -29.12 14.83 -10.26
CA LEU A 134 -28.82 13.42 -9.98
C LEU A 134 -29.68 12.86 -8.85
N LYS A 135 -31.00 13.04 -8.95
CA LYS A 135 -31.93 12.49 -7.96
C LYS A 135 -31.93 10.97 -8.08
N SER A 136 -31.60 10.27 -6.98
CA SER A 136 -31.77 8.81 -6.92
C SER A 136 -30.95 8.06 -7.96
N THR A 137 -29.75 8.54 -8.27
CA THR A 137 -28.90 7.96 -9.32
C THR A 137 -27.92 6.93 -8.75
N ASN A 138 -27.73 5.81 -9.44
CA ASN A 138 -26.82 4.74 -9.00
C ASN A 138 -25.52 4.71 -9.83
N PHE A 139 -24.37 4.91 -9.19
CA PHE A 139 -23.03 4.89 -9.79
C PHE A 139 -22.15 3.72 -9.30
N ARG A 140 -22.73 2.69 -8.66
CA ARG A 140 -21.94 1.54 -8.19
C ARG A 140 -21.20 0.87 -9.36
N GLY A 141 -19.90 0.67 -9.21
CA GLY A 141 -19.04 0.06 -10.24
C GLY A 141 -18.83 0.93 -11.48
N ALA A 142 -19.37 2.16 -11.51
CA ALA A 142 -19.15 3.06 -12.64
C ALA A 142 -17.68 3.52 -12.66
N ASN A 143 -17.08 3.52 -13.84
CA ASN A 143 -15.83 4.23 -14.07
C ASN A 143 -16.17 5.72 -14.29
N ILE A 144 -15.74 6.59 -13.37
CA ILE A 144 -16.01 8.03 -13.41
C ILE A 144 -14.73 8.87 -13.64
N THR A 145 -13.72 8.28 -14.27
CA THR A 145 -12.47 8.98 -14.59
C THR A 145 -12.74 10.24 -15.41
N ARG A 146 -12.27 11.38 -14.90
CA ARG A 146 -12.38 12.73 -15.44
C ARG A 146 -13.82 13.21 -15.70
N THR A 147 -14.82 12.54 -15.12
CA THR A 147 -16.22 12.97 -15.21
C THR A 147 -16.40 14.35 -14.56
N CYS A 148 -17.03 15.29 -15.26
CA CYS A 148 -17.30 16.63 -14.77
C CYS A 148 -18.59 16.68 -13.93
N TRP A 149 -18.48 17.19 -12.69
CA TRP A 149 -19.61 17.28 -11.73
C TRP A 149 -20.03 18.72 -11.40
N LYS A 150 -19.51 19.70 -12.15
CA LYS A 150 -19.68 21.13 -11.87
C LYS A 150 -21.16 21.50 -11.73
N ASN A 151 -21.52 22.15 -10.64
CA ASN A 151 -22.89 22.62 -10.38
C ASN A 151 -23.99 21.52 -10.43
N THR A 152 -23.62 20.23 -10.30
CA THR A 152 -24.61 19.15 -10.19
C THR A 152 -25.53 19.36 -8.98
N ILE A 153 -26.79 18.99 -9.15
CA ILE A 153 -27.84 19.14 -8.15
C ILE A 153 -28.16 17.76 -7.57
N LYS A 154 -28.24 17.66 -6.24
CA LYS A 154 -28.52 16.42 -5.48
C LYS A 154 -27.43 15.34 -5.58
N LEU A 155 -26.17 15.73 -5.73
CA LEU A 155 -25.03 14.80 -5.73
C LEU A 155 -24.88 14.04 -4.39
N ASP A 156 -25.39 14.61 -3.29
CA ASP A 156 -25.54 14.01 -1.96
C ASP A 156 -26.56 12.85 -1.90
N ARG A 157 -27.37 12.66 -2.96
CA ARG A 157 -28.47 11.68 -2.98
C ARG A 157 -28.23 10.53 -3.96
N ILE A 158 -26.99 10.36 -4.39
CA ILE A 158 -26.59 9.29 -5.30
C ILE A 158 -26.17 8.05 -4.50
N ARG A 159 -26.13 6.89 -5.15
CA ARG A 159 -25.39 5.73 -4.65
C ARG A 159 -23.99 5.74 -5.26
N PRO A 160 -22.95 6.20 -4.53
CA PRO A 160 -21.61 6.40 -5.09
C PRO A 160 -20.84 5.08 -5.26
N GLY A 161 -21.20 4.03 -4.53
CA GLY A 161 -20.42 2.78 -4.52
C GLY A 161 -19.03 3.01 -3.93
N THR A 162 -18.00 2.52 -4.61
CA THR A 162 -16.59 2.66 -4.24
C THR A 162 -15.92 3.88 -4.86
N THR A 163 -16.65 4.71 -5.61
CA THR A 163 -16.08 5.89 -6.27
C THR A 163 -15.69 6.98 -5.26
N TYR A 164 -14.84 7.94 -5.68
CA TYR A 164 -14.50 9.11 -4.87
C TYR A 164 -15.70 9.93 -4.40
N LEU A 165 -16.86 9.80 -5.07
CA LEU A 165 -18.08 10.49 -4.68
C LEU A 165 -18.68 9.96 -3.38
N LYS A 166 -18.14 8.90 -2.77
CA LYS A 166 -18.56 8.44 -1.44
C LYS A 166 -18.26 9.49 -0.36
N GLU A 167 -17.21 10.28 -0.56
CA GLU A 167 -16.75 11.28 0.40
C GLU A 167 -17.49 12.62 0.23
N PRO A 168 -18.22 13.12 1.26
CA PRO A 168 -18.96 14.37 1.17
C PRO A 168 -18.12 15.59 0.78
N LYS A 169 -16.90 15.68 1.34
CA LYS A 169 -15.97 16.76 1.02
C LYS A 169 -15.54 16.75 -0.45
N VAL A 170 -15.38 15.56 -1.03
CA VAL A 170 -15.03 15.42 -2.45
C VAL A 170 -16.21 15.81 -3.33
N ARG A 171 -17.44 15.41 -2.98
CA ARG A 171 -18.66 15.86 -3.68
C ARG A 171 -18.75 17.38 -3.76
N GLU A 172 -18.48 18.07 -2.64
CA GLU A 172 -18.50 19.54 -2.63
C GLU A 172 -17.36 20.13 -3.47
N LEU A 173 -16.16 19.55 -3.40
CA LEU A 173 -15.02 19.97 -4.20
C LEU A 173 -15.30 19.87 -5.70
N VAL A 174 -15.71 18.69 -6.19
CA VAL A 174 -15.92 18.48 -7.65
C VAL A 174 -17.11 19.27 -8.20
N ARG A 175 -18.07 19.61 -7.33
CA ARG A 175 -19.24 20.42 -7.70
C ARG A 175 -18.91 21.91 -7.79
N THR A 176 -18.08 22.42 -6.89
CA THR A 176 -17.86 23.87 -6.72
C THR A 176 -16.50 24.36 -7.19
N GLY A 177 -15.51 23.48 -7.28
CA GLY A 177 -14.10 23.84 -7.46
C GLY A 177 -13.48 24.57 -6.25
N LYS A 178 -14.15 24.62 -5.10
CA LYS A 178 -13.65 25.32 -3.90
C LYS A 178 -12.98 24.34 -2.93
N GLY A 179 -11.68 24.16 -3.08
CA GLY A 179 -10.85 23.31 -2.20
C GLY A 179 -9.84 24.06 -1.35
N GLU A 180 -9.92 25.39 -1.29
CA GLU A 180 -8.97 26.21 -0.54
C GLU A 180 -8.87 25.79 0.94
N ASN A 181 -7.65 25.63 1.44
CA ASN A 181 -7.34 25.21 2.83
C ASN A 181 -7.95 23.85 3.24
N GLN A 182 -8.44 23.05 2.29
CA GLN A 182 -9.02 21.74 2.58
C GLN A 182 -7.93 20.67 2.72
N ASN A 183 -8.23 19.63 3.49
CA ASN A 183 -7.36 18.49 3.72
C ASN A 183 -7.96 17.24 3.07
N PHE A 184 -7.21 16.67 2.13
CA PHE A 184 -7.48 15.44 1.37
C PHE A 184 -6.34 14.42 1.54
N ASN A 185 -5.58 14.50 2.63
CA ASN A 185 -4.46 13.60 2.88
C ASN A 185 -4.93 12.15 2.94
N ARG A 186 -4.17 11.23 2.33
CA ARG A 186 -4.45 9.79 2.29
C ARG A 186 -5.78 9.41 1.65
N PHE A 187 -6.33 10.27 0.80
CA PHE A 187 -7.47 9.91 -0.03
C PHE A 187 -6.97 9.05 -1.20
N ASN A 188 -7.09 7.73 -1.05
CA ASN A 188 -6.61 6.77 -2.05
C ASN A 188 -7.54 6.65 -3.28
N ASP A 189 -8.77 7.15 -3.19
CA ASP A 189 -9.80 6.96 -4.22
C ASP A 189 -9.94 8.17 -5.18
N LEU A 190 -9.12 9.22 -5.06
CA LEU A 190 -9.21 10.42 -5.92
C LEU A 190 -8.68 10.20 -7.35
N GLN A 191 -8.33 8.96 -7.72
CA GLN A 191 -7.89 8.63 -9.06
C GLN A 191 -8.94 9.06 -10.10
N GLY A 192 -8.48 9.76 -11.12
CA GLY A 192 -9.31 10.28 -12.20
C GLY A 192 -10.22 11.43 -11.78
N VAL A 193 -10.07 12.06 -10.62
CA VAL A 193 -10.94 13.19 -10.26
C VAL A 193 -10.83 14.34 -11.28
N ASN A 194 -11.96 14.95 -11.67
CA ASN A 194 -11.96 16.17 -12.47
C ASN A 194 -12.04 17.40 -11.55
N LEU A 195 -10.95 18.15 -11.50
CA LEU A 195 -10.78 19.39 -10.75
C LEU A 195 -10.43 20.56 -11.65
N GLN A 196 -10.67 20.48 -12.96
CA GLN A 196 -10.31 21.52 -13.91
C GLN A 196 -10.78 22.92 -13.46
N GLY A 197 -9.85 23.86 -13.32
CA GLY A 197 -10.11 25.23 -12.90
C GLY A 197 -10.45 25.40 -11.41
N ALA A 198 -10.25 24.37 -10.58
CA ALA A 198 -10.51 24.46 -9.14
C ALA A 198 -9.49 25.37 -8.44
N ASN A 199 -9.95 26.06 -7.39
CA ASN A 199 -9.09 26.74 -6.44
C ASN A 199 -8.72 25.77 -5.30
N LEU A 200 -7.47 25.34 -5.29
CA LEU A 200 -6.85 24.42 -4.33
C LEU A 200 -5.73 25.11 -3.54
N THR A 201 -5.79 26.45 -3.41
CA THR A 201 -4.76 27.21 -2.69
C THR A 201 -4.65 26.73 -1.24
N ASN A 202 -3.44 26.46 -0.76
CA ASN A 202 -3.14 25.86 0.55
C ASN A 202 -3.82 24.51 0.83
N ALA A 203 -4.37 23.82 -0.18
CA ALA A 203 -4.96 22.50 0.02
C ALA A 203 -3.87 21.46 0.34
N SER A 204 -4.24 20.41 1.06
CA SER A 204 -3.31 19.34 1.44
C SER A 204 -3.74 18.03 0.78
N PHE A 205 -2.84 17.44 -0.02
CA PHE A 205 -3.02 16.17 -0.73
C PHE A 205 -1.93 15.16 -0.34
N ILE A 206 -1.39 15.27 0.88
CA ILE A 206 -0.30 14.43 1.35
C ILE A 206 -0.69 12.95 1.24
N GLU A 207 0.10 12.15 0.53
CA GLU A 207 -0.16 10.73 0.27
C GLU A 207 -1.52 10.45 -0.41
N ALA A 208 -2.08 11.43 -1.13
CA ALA A 208 -3.30 11.23 -1.90
C ALA A 208 -2.99 10.65 -3.29
N ASN A 209 -3.94 9.89 -3.84
CA ASN A 209 -3.85 9.35 -5.20
C ASN A 209 -4.62 10.25 -6.19
N LEU A 210 -3.92 11.07 -6.96
CA LEU A 210 -4.45 11.91 -8.03
C LEU A 210 -4.05 11.41 -9.43
N ASN A 211 -3.70 10.12 -9.57
CA ASN A 211 -3.41 9.53 -10.87
C ASN A 211 -4.59 9.73 -11.83
N LEU A 212 -4.35 9.95 -13.12
CA LEU A 212 -5.35 10.22 -14.16
C LEU A 212 -6.23 11.47 -13.92
N ALA A 213 -5.97 12.27 -12.88
CA ALA A 213 -6.80 13.43 -12.55
C ALA A 213 -6.71 14.51 -13.63
N ASN A 214 -7.81 15.21 -13.84
CA ASN A 214 -7.81 16.45 -14.62
C ASN A 214 -7.62 17.63 -13.66
N LEU A 215 -6.41 18.18 -13.63
CA LEU A 215 -5.99 19.33 -12.84
C LEU A 215 -5.70 20.56 -13.73
N GLN A 216 -6.21 20.58 -14.96
CA GLN A 216 -5.97 21.68 -15.90
C GLN A 216 -6.44 23.01 -15.30
N ASP A 217 -5.63 24.06 -15.47
CA ASP A 217 -5.90 25.42 -14.97
C ASP A 217 -6.21 25.50 -13.45
N THR A 218 -5.84 24.49 -12.67
CA THR A 218 -6.04 24.52 -11.21
C THR A 218 -5.09 25.49 -10.55
N ASN A 219 -5.56 26.15 -9.48
CA ASN A 219 -4.68 26.91 -8.60
C ASN A 219 -4.25 26.04 -7.42
N LEU A 220 -3.07 25.44 -7.52
CA LEU A 220 -2.40 24.64 -6.48
C LEU A 220 -1.36 25.46 -5.70
N SER A 221 -1.47 26.79 -5.70
CA SER A 221 -0.51 27.65 -4.98
C SER A 221 -0.45 27.25 -3.52
N ARG A 222 0.77 27.03 -3.00
CA ARG A 222 1.02 26.60 -1.62
C ARG A 222 0.36 25.28 -1.22
N ALA A 223 -0.08 24.47 -2.18
CA ALA A 223 -0.62 23.15 -1.88
C ALA A 223 0.47 22.22 -1.32
N LYS A 224 0.09 21.28 -0.45
CA LYS A 224 0.98 20.23 0.05
C LYS A 224 0.80 18.98 -0.81
N LEU A 225 1.73 18.75 -1.73
CA LEU A 225 1.75 17.61 -2.66
C LEU A 225 2.78 16.54 -2.22
N VAL A 226 2.91 16.34 -0.90
CA VAL A 226 3.95 15.46 -0.34
C VAL A 226 3.56 14.00 -0.50
N GLY A 227 4.37 13.20 -1.20
CA GLY A 227 4.02 11.80 -1.48
C GLY A 227 2.75 11.64 -2.32
N THR A 228 2.31 12.69 -3.03
CA THR A 228 1.08 12.65 -3.85
C THR A 228 1.34 11.98 -5.18
N PHE A 229 0.48 11.06 -5.60
CA PHE A 229 0.60 10.38 -6.89
C PHE A 229 -0.11 11.15 -8.00
N LEU A 230 0.57 11.41 -9.12
CA LEU A 230 0.13 12.24 -10.24
C LEU A 230 0.44 11.60 -11.61
N ASP A 231 0.58 10.27 -11.68
CA ASP A 231 0.79 9.58 -12.95
C ASP A 231 -0.39 9.82 -13.90
N GLN A 232 -0.08 10.17 -15.16
CA GLN A 232 -1.08 10.55 -16.18
C GLN A 232 -2.03 11.69 -15.76
N ALA A 233 -1.74 12.41 -14.67
CA ALA A 233 -2.50 13.59 -14.32
C ALA A 233 -2.23 14.69 -15.33
N ASP A 234 -3.26 15.47 -15.64
CA ASP A 234 -3.16 16.60 -16.54
C ASP A 234 -3.11 17.90 -15.74
N LEU A 235 -1.91 18.46 -15.53
CA LEU A 235 -1.71 19.74 -14.85
C LEU A 235 -1.52 20.90 -15.82
N THR A 236 -1.96 20.76 -17.08
CA THR A 236 -1.77 21.81 -18.10
C THR A 236 -2.31 23.16 -17.60
N GLY A 237 -1.47 24.20 -17.62
CA GLY A 237 -1.86 25.56 -17.20
C GLY A 237 -2.02 25.77 -15.68
N ALA A 238 -1.77 24.75 -14.86
CA ALA A 238 -1.92 24.83 -13.40
C ALA A 238 -0.87 25.76 -12.76
N THR A 239 -1.24 26.35 -11.63
CA THR A 239 -0.36 27.21 -10.83
C THR A 239 0.20 26.45 -9.64
N LEU A 240 1.53 26.31 -9.54
CA LEU A 240 2.23 25.60 -8.46
C LEU A 240 3.05 26.52 -7.54
N THR A 241 2.95 27.84 -7.68
CA THR A 241 3.74 28.79 -6.89
C THR A 241 3.62 28.54 -5.38
N GLY A 242 4.77 28.26 -4.75
CA GLY A 242 4.92 27.98 -3.33
C GLY A 242 4.44 26.59 -2.88
N ALA A 243 4.10 25.68 -3.79
CA ALA A 243 3.70 24.32 -3.45
C ALA A 243 4.86 23.52 -2.81
N PHE A 244 4.51 22.54 -1.98
CA PHE A 244 5.45 21.59 -1.39
C PHE A 244 5.45 20.28 -2.18
N LEU A 245 6.57 19.95 -2.82
CA LEU A 245 6.70 18.83 -3.77
C LEU A 245 7.59 17.68 -3.23
N GLU A 246 7.72 17.57 -1.90
CA GLU A 246 8.53 16.53 -1.27
C GLU A 246 8.02 15.14 -1.64
N ASP A 247 8.85 14.38 -2.38
CA ASP A 247 8.54 13.03 -2.86
C ASP A 247 7.21 12.92 -3.62
N TRP A 248 6.80 13.97 -4.34
CA TRP A 248 5.63 13.87 -5.24
C TRP A 248 5.91 12.89 -6.39
N GLY A 249 4.93 12.07 -6.75
CA GLY A 249 5.06 11.05 -7.79
C GLY A 249 4.57 11.55 -9.14
N ILE A 250 5.47 12.00 -10.00
CA ILE A 250 5.20 12.37 -11.40
C ILE A 250 5.93 11.44 -12.37
N THR A 251 5.40 11.28 -13.58
CA THR A 251 5.94 10.37 -14.61
C THR A 251 6.00 11.06 -15.97
N THR A 252 6.61 10.42 -16.96
CA THR A 252 6.71 10.98 -18.32
C THR A 252 5.35 11.20 -18.99
N ARG A 253 4.29 10.67 -18.38
CA ARG A 253 2.90 10.80 -18.84
C ARG A 253 2.11 11.86 -18.08
N THR A 254 2.65 12.39 -16.98
CA THR A 254 2.10 13.56 -16.30
C THR A 254 2.25 14.79 -17.21
N LYS A 255 1.15 15.46 -17.55
CA LYS A 255 1.20 16.64 -18.44
C LYS A 255 1.51 17.89 -17.63
N LEU A 256 2.56 18.59 -18.01
CA LEU A 256 3.09 19.76 -17.31
C LEU A 256 3.22 20.98 -18.25
N ASP A 257 2.50 20.97 -19.36
CA ASP A 257 2.51 22.06 -20.33
C ASP A 257 1.95 23.35 -19.73
N GLY A 258 2.66 24.46 -19.89
CA GLY A 258 2.18 25.79 -19.46
C GLY A 258 2.03 25.95 -17.95
N ILE A 259 2.74 25.16 -17.13
CA ILE A 259 2.77 25.34 -15.68
C ILE A 259 3.21 26.75 -15.32
N LYS A 260 2.47 27.39 -14.43
CA LYS A 260 2.80 28.69 -13.83
C LYS A 260 3.41 28.45 -12.47
N CYS A 261 4.68 28.80 -12.29
CA CYS A 261 5.36 28.54 -11.04
C CYS A 261 6.50 29.52 -10.85
N ASP A 262 6.43 30.36 -9.82
CA ASP A 262 7.53 31.27 -9.48
C ASP A 262 8.59 30.57 -8.63
N TYR A 263 8.17 29.69 -7.73
CA TYR A 263 9.05 28.91 -6.86
C TYR A 263 8.29 27.73 -6.24
N VAL A 264 9.02 26.73 -5.73
CA VAL A 264 8.48 25.59 -4.97
C VAL A 264 9.33 25.29 -3.75
N TYR A 265 8.82 24.45 -2.85
CA TYR A 265 9.56 23.92 -1.72
C TYR A 265 9.72 22.41 -1.86
N MET A 266 10.96 21.93 -1.82
CA MET A 266 11.26 20.49 -1.90
C MET A 266 11.17 19.81 -0.53
N ARG A 267 10.67 20.52 0.49
CA ARG A 267 10.52 19.99 1.84
C ARG A 267 9.40 20.69 2.60
N LEU A 268 8.51 19.88 3.19
CA LEU A 268 7.47 20.32 4.11
C LEU A 268 8.08 20.66 5.49
N PRO A 269 7.81 21.87 6.02
CA PRO A 269 8.27 22.31 7.34
C PRO A 269 7.84 21.36 8.48
N PRO A 270 8.69 21.13 9.50
CA PRO A 270 8.37 20.21 10.60
C PRO A 270 7.06 20.52 11.34
N ASP A 271 6.73 21.79 11.52
CA ASP A 271 5.51 22.27 12.19
C ASP A 271 4.24 22.06 11.35
N GLN A 272 4.39 21.92 10.03
CA GLN A 272 3.30 21.71 9.09
C GLN A 272 3.04 20.24 8.76
N ARG A 273 3.84 19.32 9.32
CA ARG A 273 3.71 17.87 9.11
C ARG A 273 2.60 17.30 9.98
N PRO A 274 1.72 16.45 9.41
CA PRO A 274 0.77 15.70 10.21
C PRO A 274 1.50 14.64 11.06
N GLU A 275 0.85 14.15 12.12
CA GLU A 275 1.44 13.16 13.05
C GLU A 275 2.01 11.92 12.34
N PHE A 276 1.38 11.47 11.25
CA PHE A 276 1.84 10.31 10.49
C PHE A 276 3.07 10.56 9.60
N LEU A 277 3.53 11.81 9.47
CA LEU A 277 4.78 12.21 8.82
C LEU A 277 5.71 12.95 9.81
N LYS A 278 5.49 12.76 11.11
CA LYS A 278 6.27 13.45 12.13
C LYS A 278 7.73 13.04 12.05
N LEU A 279 8.58 14.05 12.09
CA LEU A 279 10.02 13.89 12.05
C LEU A 279 10.55 13.55 13.44
N THR A 280 11.71 12.89 13.52
CA THR A 280 12.39 12.75 14.81
C THR A 280 12.83 14.11 15.38
N PRO A 281 13.19 14.18 16.68
CA PRO A 281 13.66 15.41 17.28
C PRO A 281 14.84 16.03 16.52
N GLU A 282 15.85 15.24 16.17
CA GLU A 282 17.07 15.69 15.48
C GLU A 282 16.76 16.33 14.12
N GLU A 283 15.82 15.72 13.43
CA GLU A 283 15.35 16.14 12.14
C GLU A 283 14.54 17.41 12.17
N SER A 284 13.66 17.52 13.16
CA SER A 284 12.81 18.69 13.36
C SER A 284 13.63 19.98 13.55
N LEU A 285 14.92 19.88 13.90
CA LEU A 285 15.85 21.01 14.02
C LEU A 285 16.21 21.65 12.68
N ASN A 286 16.12 20.90 11.58
CA ASN A 286 16.40 21.45 10.26
C ASN A 286 15.13 22.12 9.72
N ASP A 287 15.13 23.43 9.60
CA ASP A 287 13.98 24.19 9.09
C ASP A 287 14.19 24.69 7.64
N ASN A 288 15.18 24.16 6.92
CA ASN A 288 15.40 24.55 5.53
C ASN A 288 14.30 23.95 4.64
N PRO A 289 13.46 24.78 4.00
CA PRO A 289 12.35 24.30 3.16
C PRO A 289 12.82 23.81 1.78
N ARG A 290 14.12 23.90 1.49
CA ARG A 290 14.72 23.55 0.19
C ARG A 290 13.97 24.23 -0.96
N ARG A 291 13.81 25.56 -0.86
CA ARG A 291 13.16 26.37 -1.89
C ARG A 291 13.91 26.21 -3.22
N GLN A 292 13.16 26.15 -4.32
CA GLN A 292 13.69 26.24 -5.67
C GLN A 292 12.97 27.37 -6.44
N PRO A 293 13.68 28.28 -7.13
CA PRO A 293 15.14 28.41 -7.13
C PRO A 293 15.71 28.65 -5.71
N ALA A 294 16.94 28.18 -5.44
CA ALA A 294 17.55 28.30 -4.11
C ALA A 294 17.80 29.77 -3.70
N ASP A 295 18.03 30.63 -4.69
CA ASP A 295 18.12 32.08 -4.52
C ASP A 295 16.72 32.67 -4.33
N TRP A 296 16.49 33.31 -3.17
CA TRP A 296 15.20 33.84 -2.77
C TRP A 296 14.78 35.10 -3.54
N GLU A 297 15.72 35.76 -4.21
CA GLU A 297 15.44 36.93 -5.06
C GLU A 297 15.03 36.52 -6.48
N LYS A 298 15.20 35.23 -6.82
CA LYS A 298 14.86 34.68 -8.14
C LYS A 298 13.55 33.91 -8.11
N ILE A 299 12.91 33.91 -9.28
CA ILE A 299 11.77 33.07 -9.62
C ILE A 299 12.14 32.21 -10.83
N PHE A 300 11.41 31.11 -11.04
CA PHE A 300 11.51 30.39 -12.30
C PHE A 300 10.94 31.25 -13.42
N GLU A 301 11.67 31.34 -14.52
CA GLU A 301 11.17 31.89 -15.78
C GLU A 301 10.22 30.89 -16.47
N GLU A 302 9.55 31.33 -17.54
CA GLU A 302 8.62 30.49 -18.31
C GLU A 302 9.29 29.18 -18.76
N GLY A 303 8.71 28.05 -18.37
CA GLY A 303 9.22 26.70 -18.68
C GLY A 303 10.41 26.23 -17.83
N GLU A 304 11.05 27.10 -17.05
CA GLU A 304 12.22 26.74 -16.25
C GLU A 304 11.89 25.72 -15.16
N PHE A 305 10.71 25.85 -14.53
CA PHE A 305 10.22 24.86 -13.57
C PHE A 305 10.13 23.46 -14.18
N VAL A 306 9.59 23.34 -15.41
CA VAL A 306 9.45 22.05 -16.11
C VAL A 306 10.82 21.46 -16.40
N ASN A 307 11.78 22.26 -16.86
CA ASN A 307 13.16 21.84 -17.06
C ASN A 307 13.81 21.35 -15.75
N PHE A 308 13.53 22.03 -14.63
CA PHE A 308 14.02 21.65 -13.30
C PHE A 308 13.49 20.29 -12.84
N ILE A 309 12.20 19.99 -13.06
CA ILE A 309 11.61 18.71 -12.64
C ILE A 309 11.86 17.57 -13.63
N THR A 310 12.17 17.85 -14.90
CA THR A 310 12.29 16.83 -15.97
C THR A 310 13.21 15.65 -15.62
N PRO A 311 14.39 15.85 -15.00
CA PRO A 311 15.25 14.74 -14.58
C PRO A 311 14.64 13.81 -13.51
N MET A 312 13.54 14.22 -12.86
CA MET A 312 12.85 13.45 -11.81
C MET A 312 11.74 12.52 -12.36
N VAL A 313 11.57 12.45 -13.69
CA VAL A 313 10.34 11.94 -14.34
C VAL A 313 10.51 10.57 -15.02
N GLU A 314 11.74 10.09 -15.17
CA GLU A 314 12.09 8.97 -16.07
C GLU A 314 11.87 7.56 -15.48
N THR A 315 11.55 7.45 -14.20
CA THR A 315 11.45 6.17 -13.51
C THR A 315 10.07 5.94 -12.91
N LEU A 316 9.63 4.69 -12.88
CA LEU A 316 8.56 4.24 -12.00
C LEU A 316 9.09 4.31 -10.56
N ASP A 317 8.61 5.30 -9.83
CA ASP A 317 8.98 5.54 -8.44
C ASP A 317 7.96 4.89 -7.51
N LEU A 318 8.37 3.81 -6.83
CA LEU A 318 7.58 3.10 -5.82
C LEU A 318 8.08 3.50 -4.44
N TYR A 319 7.37 4.42 -3.79
CA TYR A 319 7.77 4.98 -2.50
C TYR A 319 6.97 4.38 -1.34
N HIS A 320 7.68 3.75 -0.41
CA HIS A 320 7.16 3.35 0.88
C HIS A 320 7.55 4.37 1.94
N ASN A 321 6.56 4.93 2.60
CA ASN A 321 6.71 5.96 3.63
C ASN A 321 6.97 5.41 5.05
N GLN A 322 7.06 4.08 5.20
CA GLN A 322 7.25 3.37 6.46
C GLN A 322 8.21 2.21 6.26
N ALA A 323 8.75 1.70 7.38
CA ALA A 323 9.58 0.50 7.36
C ALA A 323 8.86 -0.65 6.64
N VAL A 324 9.56 -1.24 5.69
CA VAL A 324 9.06 -2.32 4.84
C VAL A 324 9.69 -3.66 5.21
N ASP A 325 9.00 -4.75 4.92
CA ASP A 325 9.63 -6.07 4.87
C ASP A 325 10.29 -6.26 3.49
N PRO A 326 11.63 -6.37 3.42
CA PRO A 326 12.36 -6.53 2.15
C PRO A 326 11.86 -7.68 1.29
N ARG A 327 11.35 -8.74 1.93
CA ARG A 327 10.85 -9.92 1.24
C ARG A 327 9.54 -9.66 0.52
N ILE A 328 8.66 -8.87 1.15
CA ILE A 328 7.36 -8.51 0.59
C ILE A 328 7.55 -7.52 -0.55
N VAL A 329 8.47 -6.57 -0.39
CA VAL A 329 8.87 -5.65 -1.46
C VAL A 329 9.43 -6.42 -2.67
N ALA A 330 10.38 -7.33 -2.44
CA ALA A 330 10.98 -8.15 -3.49
C ALA A 330 9.95 -8.99 -4.23
N TYR A 331 9.05 -9.64 -3.49
CA TYR A 331 7.96 -10.42 -4.05
C TYR A 331 7.01 -9.55 -4.88
N SER A 332 6.59 -8.40 -4.35
CA SER A 332 5.64 -7.50 -5.02
C SER A 332 6.22 -6.94 -6.30
N PHE A 333 7.49 -6.51 -6.28
CA PHE A 333 8.19 -6.04 -7.47
C PHE A 333 8.36 -7.15 -8.50
N ARG A 334 8.71 -8.36 -8.06
CA ARG A 334 8.89 -9.48 -8.98
C ARG A 334 7.58 -9.92 -9.62
N LYS A 335 6.51 -10.01 -8.83
CA LYS A 335 5.19 -10.33 -9.34
C LYS A 335 4.75 -9.28 -10.37
N LEU A 336 5.04 -7.99 -10.13
CA LEU A 336 4.80 -6.93 -11.09
C LEU A 336 5.57 -7.13 -12.42
N GLN A 337 6.83 -7.56 -12.36
CA GLN A 337 7.59 -7.91 -13.58
C GLN A 337 7.00 -9.12 -14.32
N GLU A 338 6.50 -10.12 -13.58
CA GLU A 338 5.90 -11.34 -14.13
C GLU A 338 4.54 -11.06 -14.80
N ASP A 339 3.73 -10.19 -14.17
CA ASP A 339 2.39 -9.82 -14.64
C ASP A 339 2.46 -8.81 -15.81
N HIS A 340 3.54 -8.01 -15.89
CA HIS A 340 3.77 -6.99 -16.94
C HIS A 340 5.13 -7.13 -17.66
N PRO A 341 5.37 -8.25 -18.38
CA PRO A 341 6.62 -8.43 -19.13
C PRO A 341 6.84 -7.34 -20.20
N GLU A 342 5.77 -6.75 -20.74
CA GLU A 342 5.79 -5.66 -21.73
C GLU A 342 6.30 -4.32 -21.18
N ALA A 343 6.25 -4.12 -19.86
CA ALA A 343 6.75 -2.91 -19.23
C ALA A 343 8.28 -2.90 -19.13
N GLU A 344 8.95 -4.04 -19.37
CA GLU A 344 10.40 -4.24 -19.23
C GLU A 344 10.96 -3.61 -17.94
N LEU A 345 10.23 -3.82 -16.84
CA LEU A 345 10.56 -3.25 -15.53
C LEU A 345 11.97 -3.65 -15.10
N ARG A 346 12.84 -2.66 -14.91
CA ARG A 346 14.22 -2.86 -14.46
C ARG A 346 14.50 -1.95 -13.28
N MET A 347 14.75 -2.54 -12.12
CA MET A 347 15.11 -1.76 -10.94
C MET A 347 16.43 -1.02 -11.22
N ARG A 348 16.40 0.31 -11.16
CA ARG A 348 17.52 1.20 -11.44
C ARG A 348 18.28 1.54 -10.17
N SER A 349 17.55 2.02 -9.17
CA SER A 349 18.09 2.35 -7.87
C SER A 349 17.10 2.08 -6.74
N MET A 350 17.63 1.90 -5.55
CA MET A 350 16.88 1.94 -4.31
C MET A 350 17.54 2.95 -3.38
N GLU A 351 16.73 3.80 -2.79
CA GLU A 351 17.19 4.86 -1.90
C GLU A 351 16.38 4.78 -0.62
N ILE A 352 17.08 4.79 0.51
CA ILE A 352 16.41 5.10 1.76
C ILE A 352 16.06 6.58 1.75
N ARG A 353 14.78 6.84 1.95
CA ARG A 353 14.17 8.16 1.95
C ARG A 353 13.29 8.31 3.18
N GLY A 354 12.84 9.53 3.41
CA GLY A 354 12.50 9.91 4.76
C GLY A 354 13.76 9.98 5.60
N LYS A 355 13.58 10.27 6.87
CA LYS A 355 14.62 10.99 7.59
C LYS A 355 15.21 10.09 8.70
N ASN A 356 14.39 9.16 9.23
CA ASN A 356 14.80 8.08 10.15
C ASN A 356 15.42 6.88 9.43
N ASP A 357 15.71 7.02 8.14
CA ASP A 357 16.12 5.92 7.28
C ASP A 357 15.08 4.76 7.17
N GLU A 358 13.79 5.05 7.41
CA GLU A 358 12.71 4.03 7.42
C GLU A 358 11.93 3.93 6.10
N GLY A 359 11.90 4.98 5.28
CA GLY A 359 11.20 4.98 4.01
C GLY A 359 12.07 4.38 2.90
N LEU A 360 11.45 3.64 1.98
CA LEU A 360 12.14 3.02 0.86
C LEU A 360 11.59 3.58 -0.45
N LEU A 361 12.42 4.28 -1.22
CA LEU A 361 12.14 4.62 -2.61
C LEU A 361 12.80 3.61 -3.53
N ILE A 362 12.01 2.99 -4.39
CA ILE A 362 12.48 2.10 -5.46
C ILE A 362 12.22 2.82 -6.77
N LYS A 363 13.27 3.02 -7.56
CA LYS A 363 13.16 3.56 -8.91
C LYS A 363 13.37 2.44 -9.90
N ALA A 364 12.41 2.24 -10.79
CA ALA A 364 12.51 1.27 -11.87
C ALA A 364 12.40 1.96 -13.23
N GLU A 365 13.29 1.61 -14.14
CA GLU A 365 13.10 1.88 -15.56
C GLU A 365 11.96 1.04 -16.09
N THR A 366 11.25 1.61 -17.07
CA THR A 366 10.21 0.91 -17.83
C THR A 366 10.34 1.29 -19.30
N THR A 367 9.62 0.58 -20.16
CA THR A 367 9.36 1.07 -21.52
C THR A 367 8.62 2.41 -21.46
N PRO A 368 8.81 3.32 -22.44
CA PRO A 368 8.10 4.60 -22.48
C PRO A 368 6.57 4.48 -22.57
N GLN A 369 6.07 3.33 -23.03
CA GLN A 369 4.64 3.05 -23.18
C GLN A 369 4.03 2.39 -21.94
N ALA A 370 4.84 2.03 -20.94
CA ALA A 370 4.38 1.33 -19.74
C ALA A 370 3.40 2.19 -18.93
N ASP A 371 2.35 1.54 -18.40
CA ASP A 371 1.39 2.24 -17.55
C ASP A 371 1.81 2.29 -16.09
N HIS A 372 2.66 3.26 -15.73
CA HIS A 372 3.09 3.53 -14.36
C HIS A 372 1.96 3.61 -13.32
N SER A 373 0.75 4.12 -13.61
CA SER A 373 -0.34 4.11 -12.62
C SER A 373 -0.88 2.71 -12.40
N VAL A 374 -1.04 1.91 -13.46
CA VAL A 374 -1.44 0.51 -13.32
C VAL A 374 -0.36 -0.24 -12.56
N LEU A 375 0.89 -0.12 -12.99
CA LEU A 375 2.05 -0.77 -12.37
C LEU A 375 2.18 -0.40 -10.88
N HIS A 376 2.07 0.90 -10.57
CA HIS A 376 2.11 1.39 -9.19
C HIS A 376 0.93 0.85 -8.37
N SER A 377 -0.30 0.94 -8.88
CA SER A 377 -1.48 0.46 -8.17
C SER A 377 -1.42 -1.03 -7.89
N GLU A 378 -1.06 -1.84 -8.89
CA GLU A 378 -0.96 -3.30 -8.76
C GLU A 378 0.19 -3.73 -7.86
N TYR A 379 1.31 -3.00 -7.89
CA TYR A 379 2.40 -3.16 -6.95
C TYR A 379 1.92 -2.99 -5.50
N PHE A 380 1.28 -1.86 -5.19
CA PHE A 380 0.82 -1.58 -3.82
C PHE A 380 -0.34 -2.47 -3.40
N GLN A 381 -1.20 -2.90 -4.33
CA GLN A 381 -2.23 -3.90 -4.05
C GLN A 381 -1.57 -5.22 -3.63
N THR A 382 -0.64 -5.74 -4.43
CA THR A 382 0.10 -6.96 -4.13
C THR A 382 0.85 -6.85 -2.80
N TYR A 383 1.51 -5.71 -2.57
CA TYR A 383 2.24 -5.43 -1.34
C TYR A 383 1.32 -5.49 -0.12
N ASN A 384 0.17 -4.80 -0.16
CA ASN A 384 -0.78 -4.77 0.94
C ASN A 384 -1.43 -6.12 1.21
N GLU A 385 -1.82 -6.85 0.15
CA GLU A 385 -2.37 -8.20 0.26
C GLU A 385 -1.36 -9.16 0.89
N THR A 386 -0.09 -9.08 0.48
CA THR A 386 0.98 -9.94 1.00
C THR A 386 1.38 -9.57 2.43
N THR A 387 1.35 -8.28 2.77
CA THR A 387 1.59 -7.78 4.15
C THR A 387 0.53 -8.26 5.13
N ALA A 388 -0.70 -8.48 4.66
CA ALA A 388 -1.78 -9.04 5.48
C ALA A 388 -1.64 -10.54 5.76
N LEU A 389 -0.72 -11.26 5.09
CA LEU A 389 -0.52 -12.69 5.29
C LEU A 389 0.28 -12.99 6.57
N PRO A 390 0.01 -14.11 7.27
CA PRO A 390 0.87 -14.58 8.35
C PRO A 390 2.30 -14.86 7.89
N SER A 391 3.30 -14.60 8.75
CA SER A 391 4.73 -14.74 8.41
C SER A 391 5.13 -16.11 7.84
N GLU A 392 4.47 -17.20 8.29
CA GLU A 392 4.69 -18.55 7.73
C GLU A 392 4.21 -18.68 6.29
N GLN A 393 3.10 -18.04 5.92
CA GLN A 393 2.61 -18.05 4.53
C GLN A 393 3.52 -17.23 3.63
N VAL A 394 4.01 -16.08 4.11
CA VAL A 394 5.03 -15.29 3.39
C VAL A 394 6.30 -16.13 3.18
N ARG A 395 6.73 -16.90 4.19
CA ARG A 395 7.90 -17.78 4.07
C ARG A 395 7.70 -18.89 3.05
N LEU A 396 6.52 -19.52 3.03
CA LEU A 396 6.18 -20.55 2.04
C LEU A 396 6.10 -19.98 0.62
N LEU A 397 5.48 -18.80 0.46
CA LEU A 397 5.37 -18.09 -0.83
C LEU A 397 6.75 -17.77 -1.42
N LEU A 398 7.72 -17.41 -0.57
CA LEU A 398 9.11 -17.13 -0.97
C LEU A 398 9.94 -18.40 -1.19
N ALA A 399 9.62 -19.50 -0.50
CA ALA A 399 10.29 -20.78 -0.67
C ALA A 399 9.92 -21.45 -2.00
N GLU A 400 8.69 -21.24 -2.48
CA GLU A 400 8.23 -21.68 -3.80
C GLU A 400 8.83 -20.86 -4.95
N LYS A 401 9.34 -19.66 -4.68
CA LYS A 401 9.86 -18.72 -5.69
C LYS A 401 11.40 -18.74 -5.81
N ASP A 402 11.89 -18.28 -6.97
CA ASP A 402 13.26 -18.52 -7.45
C ASP A 402 14.39 -17.71 -6.79
N LYS A 403 15.64 -18.07 -7.13
CA LYS A 403 16.89 -17.41 -6.73
C LYS A 403 16.87 -15.88 -6.92
N GLN A 404 16.15 -15.41 -7.93
CA GLN A 404 16.03 -13.98 -8.25
C GLN A 404 15.29 -13.18 -7.16
N ILE A 405 14.21 -13.72 -6.56
CA ILE A 405 13.54 -13.06 -5.42
C ILE A 405 14.46 -13.01 -4.20
N ARG A 406 15.23 -14.08 -3.97
CA ARG A 406 16.22 -14.11 -2.87
C ARG A 406 17.32 -13.07 -3.07
N GLN A 407 17.79 -12.90 -4.31
CA GLN A 407 18.75 -11.85 -4.65
C GLN A 407 18.15 -10.45 -4.45
N LEU A 408 16.96 -10.17 -5.00
CA LEU A 408 16.27 -8.88 -4.80
C LEU A 408 16.03 -8.59 -3.31
N THR A 409 15.59 -9.59 -2.54
CA THR A 409 15.42 -9.49 -1.09
C THR A 409 16.72 -9.07 -0.42
N ALA A 410 17.85 -9.70 -0.77
CA ALA A 410 19.15 -9.36 -0.19
C ALA A 410 19.59 -7.93 -0.54
N TRP A 411 19.26 -7.43 -1.73
CA TRP A 411 19.57 -6.04 -2.13
C TRP A 411 18.71 -5.03 -1.38
N ILE A 412 17.39 -5.27 -1.31
CA ILE A 412 16.48 -4.42 -0.55
C ILE A 412 16.87 -4.44 0.93
N ASP A 413 17.17 -5.61 1.49
CA ASP A 413 17.62 -5.76 2.87
C ASP A 413 18.95 -5.03 3.12
N THR A 414 19.90 -5.11 2.17
CA THR A 414 21.14 -4.34 2.25
C THR A 414 20.87 -2.83 2.23
N THR A 415 19.90 -2.38 1.44
CA THR A 415 19.53 -0.96 1.34
C THR A 415 18.81 -0.48 2.59
N VAL A 416 17.86 -1.26 3.11
CA VAL A 416 17.10 -0.97 4.33
C VAL A 416 17.99 -1.01 5.57
N ASN A 417 18.99 -1.91 5.61
CA ASN A 417 19.85 -2.09 6.79
C ASN A 417 21.20 -1.36 6.70
N ARG A 418 21.53 -0.67 5.60
CA ARG A 418 22.74 0.15 5.46
C ARG A 418 22.36 1.54 4.98
N SER A 419 22.81 2.57 5.69
CA SER A 419 22.59 3.97 5.33
C SER A 419 23.34 4.34 4.04
N GLY A 420 22.64 4.22 2.90
CA GLY A 420 23.12 4.62 1.58
C GLY A 420 22.33 3.96 0.44
N GLY A 421 21.99 4.73 -0.60
CA GLY A 421 21.30 4.21 -1.78
C GLY A 421 22.15 3.20 -2.57
N VAL A 422 21.49 2.29 -3.28
CA VAL A 422 22.10 1.21 -4.06
C VAL A 422 21.69 1.32 -5.54
N ASN A 423 22.67 1.39 -6.45
CA ASN A 423 22.46 1.34 -7.90
C ASN A 423 22.60 -0.10 -8.43
N ILE A 424 21.70 -0.53 -9.31
CA ILE A 424 21.50 -1.96 -9.68
C ILE A 424 21.78 -2.24 -11.17
N GLU A 425 22.61 -1.43 -11.84
CA GLU A 425 22.69 -1.37 -13.31
C GLU A 425 23.20 -2.63 -14.07
N ASN A 426 23.46 -3.79 -13.44
CA ASN A 426 24.09 -4.93 -14.13
C ASN A 426 23.41 -6.30 -13.94
N TYR A 427 22.12 -6.44 -14.27
CA TYR A 427 21.55 -7.79 -14.51
C TYR A 427 20.46 -7.77 -15.60
N SER A 428 20.88 -7.99 -16.85
CA SER A 428 19.98 -8.51 -17.88
C SER A 428 20.63 -9.72 -18.54
N ASN A 429 19.91 -10.85 -18.44
CA ASN A 429 20.00 -12.12 -19.15
C ASN A 429 21.09 -13.14 -18.78
N GLU A 430 20.61 -14.26 -18.22
CA GLU A 430 21.14 -15.59 -18.50
C GLU A 430 20.95 -15.91 -19.98
N GLY A 431 22.05 -16.22 -20.68
CA GLY A 431 22.02 -16.66 -22.07
C GLY A 431 23.41 -16.89 -22.64
N SER A 432 23.91 -18.13 -22.47
CA SER A 432 25.01 -18.76 -23.22
C SER A 432 26.39 -18.08 -23.26
N THR A 433 27.39 -18.86 -22.85
CA THR A 433 28.82 -18.73 -23.16
C THR A 433 29.11 -18.19 -24.57
N ASN A 434 29.93 -17.13 -24.65
CA ASN A 434 31.18 -17.12 -25.43
C ASN A 434 32.02 -15.88 -25.07
N MET A 435 33.27 -16.12 -24.69
CA MET A 435 34.32 -15.10 -24.74
C MET A 435 34.62 -14.77 -26.21
N SER A 436 34.62 -13.49 -26.56
CA SER A 436 35.49 -12.97 -27.63
C SER A 436 35.80 -11.49 -27.41
N GLU A 437 37.06 -11.18 -27.64
CA GLU A 437 37.76 -9.90 -27.53
C GLU A 437 37.07 -8.70 -28.18
N GLY A 438 37.38 -7.49 -27.68
CA GLY A 438 37.50 -6.31 -28.54
C GLY A 438 36.92 -5.00 -28.01
N SER A 439 37.81 -4.16 -27.46
CA SER A 439 37.82 -2.69 -27.51
C SER A 439 36.72 -1.84 -26.82
N GLY A 440 37.17 -1.03 -25.84
CA GLY A 440 36.74 0.36 -25.50
C GLY A 440 35.29 0.55 -25.07
N ASP A 441 34.95 0.94 -23.84
CA ASP A 441 35.44 2.11 -23.13
C ASP A 441 35.51 1.89 -21.60
N LYS A 442 36.55 2.49 -21.00
CA LYS A 442 36.75 2.54 -19.55
C LYS A 442 35.78 3.54 -18.94
N ILE A 443 34.89 3.09 -18.06
CA ILE A 443 34.20 3.97 -17.12
C ILE A 443 35.14 4.18 -15.92
N ASP A 444 35.77 5.35 -15.90
CA ASP A 444 36.62 5.87 -14.83
C ASP A 444 35.71 6.43 -13.73
N ILE A 445 35.57 5.73 -12.60
CA ILE A 445 34.87 6.28 -11.42
C ILE A 445 35.86 7.21 -10.72
N ARG A 446 35.90 8.48 -11.14
CA ARG A 446 36.53 9.57 -10.41
C ARG A 446 35.47 10.57 -9.97
N GLU A 447 35.35 10.69 -8.64
CA GLU A 447 35.06 11.87 -7.82
C GLU A 447 34.29 11.39 -6.56
N ASN A 448 34.63 11.68 -5.31
CA ASN A 448 35.75 12.40 -4.71
C ASN A 448 35.69 12.06 -3.19
N TYR A 449 36.53 11.15 -2.69
CA TYR A 449 36.91 11.13 -1.26
C TYR A 449 38.42 11.32 -1.23
N GLY A 450 38.85 12.40 -0.59
CA GLY A 450 40.24 12.82 -0.53
C GLY A 450 41.17 11.67 -0.12
N ILE A 451 42.20 11.45 -0.93
CA ILE A 451 43.30 10.53 -0.67
C ILE A 451 44.09 11.08 0.54
N GLY A 452 43.79 10.56 1.74
CA GLY A 452 44.76 10.54 2.82
C GLY A 452 45.92 9.61 2.45
N LYS A 453 47.14 9.95 2.83
CA LYS A 453 48.41 9.35 2.36
C LYS A 453 48.63 7.85 2.64
N ASP A 454 47.65 7.12 3.13
CA ASP A 454 47.83 5.77 3.69
C ASP A 454 46.94 4.69 3.02
N GLY A 455 46.62 4.84 1.73
CA GLY A 455 46.28 3.70 0.85
C GLY A 455 45.19 2.72 1.32
N GLU A 456 44.19 3.15 2.10
CA GLU A 456 43.05 2.30 2.47
C GLU A 456 42.02 2.23 1.34
N ILE A 457 41.76 1.03 0.81
CA ILE A 457 40.55 0.70 0.05
C ILE A 457 39.52 0.17 1.05
N ARG A 458 38.40 0.88 1.22
CA ARG A 458 37.25 0.40 2.01
C ARG A 458 36.16 -0.10 1.07
N GLY A 459 36.11 -1.42 0.86
CA GLY A 459 35.01 -2.11 0.19
C GLY A 459 34.10 -2.82 1.20
N ALA A 460 32.79 -2.77 0.98
CA ALA A 460 31.80 -3.39 1.85
C ALA A 460 31.75 -4.92 1.68
N VAL A 461 31.77 -5.65 2.80
CA VAL A 461 31.63 -7.11 2.85
C VAL A 461 30.15 -7.49 2.70
N GLY A 462 29.80 -8.27 1.68
CA GLY A 462 28.53 -8.98 1.58
C GLY A 462 28.60 -10.34 2.29
N ASN A 463 27.48 -10.81 2.82
CA ASN A 463 27.39 -11.98 3.72
C ASN A 463 27.59 -13.35 3.04
N THR A 464 28.26 -13.39 1.88
CA THR A 464 28.50 -14.61 1.09
C THR A 464 29.97 -14.97 0.91
N GLY A 465 30.90 -14.27 1.56
CA GLY A 465 32.29 -14.75 1.71
C GLY A 465 33.13 -14.87 0.43
N GLU A 466 32.73 -14.25 -0.69
CA GLU A 466 33.58 -14.16 -1.88
C GLU A 466 34.18 -12.77 -2.03
N ILE A 467 35.52 -12.69 -2.00
CA ILE A 467 36.29 -11.50 -2.40
C ILE A 467 36.71 -11.69 -3.85
N TYR A 468 36.16 -10.90 -4.78
CA TYR A 468 36.70 -10.81 -6.14
C TYR A 468 37.88 -9.84 -6.14
N GLY A 469 39.09 -10.38 -5.94
CA GLY A 469 40.33 -9.66 -6.23
C GLY A 469 40.71 -9.85 -7.69
N LEU A 470 40.77 -8.76 -8.46
CA LEU A 470 41.41 -8.75 -9.77
C LEU A 470 42.93 -8.92 -9.58
N ALA A 471 43.43 -10.13 -9.87
CA ALA A 471 44.86 -10.39 -9.96
C ALA A 471 45.42 -9.72 -11.23
N GLY A 472 46.01 -8.54 -11.06
CA GLY A 472 46.91 -7.97 -12.06
C GLY A 472 48.22 -8.77 -12.08
N SER A 473 48.59 -9.27 -13.26
CA SER A 473 49.88 -9.92 -13.50
C SER A 473 51.05 -9.05 -13.03
N GLN A 474 51.93 -9.63 -12.21
CA GLN A 474 53.21 -9.08 -11.72
C GLN A 474 53.19 -8.18 -10.46
N GLY A 475 52.55 -8.63 -9.38
CA GLY A 475 52.83 -8.15 -8.04
C GLY A 475 52.92 -9.29 -7.04
N GLU A 476 54.13 -9.61 -6.56
CA GLU A 476 54.27 -10.41 -5.35
C GLU A 476 53.52 -9.71 -4.21
N ILE A 477 52.60 -10.42 -3.56
CA ILE A 477 52.01 -9.98 -2.30
C ILE A 477 53.12 -10.03 -1.25
N LYS A 478 53.88 -8.94 -1.13
CA LYS A 478 54.82 -8.75 -0.03
C LYS A 478 54.03 -8.33 1.21
N ASP A 479 53.98 -9.25 2.17
CA ASP A 479 53.80 -9.01 3.60
C ASP A 479 52.89 -7.81 3.96
N SER A 480 51.59 -7.94 3.70
CA SER A 480 50.61 -7.09 4.37
C SER A 480 50.36 -7.62 5.78
N LYS A 481 50.73 -6.82 6.79
CA LYS A 481 50.42 -7.06 8.22
C LYS A 481 48.92 -7.29 8.50
N ILE A 482 48.03 -6.99 7.55
CA ILE A 482 46.58 -7.19 7.66
C ILE A 482 46.18 -8.65 7.36
N ALA A 483 46.92 -9.36 6.51
CA ALA A 483 46.70 -10.80 6.29
C ALA A 483 47.09 -11.63 7.53
N ARG A 484 48.02 -11.13 8.35
CA ARG A 484 48.36 -11.75 9.64
C ARG A 484 47.27 -11.54 10.69
N ASN A 485 46.71 -10.32 10.78
CA ASN A 485 45.71 -10.00 11.79
C ASN A 485 44.29 -10.55 11.50
N ILE A 486 43.95 -10.85 10.25
CA ILE A 486 42.66 -11.50 9.90
C ILE A 486 42.75 -13.04 10.01
N TYR A 487 43.95 -13.63 9.91
CA TYR A 487 44.14 -15.04 10.23
C TYR A 487 44.34 -15.30 11.74
N GLU A 488 44.84 -14.33 12.50
CA GLU A 488 45.12 -14.47 13.94
C GLU A 488 43.97 -14.01 14.86
N ALA A 489 42.90 -13.38 14.36
CA ALA A 489 41.75 -12.93 15.17
C ALA A 489 40.49 -13.81 15.09
N GLN A 490 40.51 -14.94 14.37
CA GLN A 490 39.38 -15.89 14.38
C GLN A 490 39.76 -17.37 14.19
N GLN A 491 40.94 -17.79 14.67
CA GLN A 491 41.18 -19.21 14.93
C GLN A 491 41.16 -19.47 16.43
N LYS A 492 39.98 -19.80 16.97
CA LYS A 492 39.99 -20.81 18.01
C LYS A 492 40.53 -22.09 17.39
N THR A 493 41.54 -22.69 17.99
CA THR A 493 42.22 -23.89 17.47
C THR A 493 41.23 -25.04 17.28
N LEU A 494 41.60 -26.01 16.44
CA LEU A 494 40.89 -27.28 16.29
C LEU A 494 40.41 -27.85 17.64
N ALA A 495 41.29 -27.85 18.63
CA ALA A 495 41.03 -28.37 19.97
C ALA A 495 39.94 -27.59 20.69
N GLU A 496 39.85 -26.28 20.47
CA GLU A 496 38.79 -25.45 21.06
C GLU A 496 37.44 -25.64 20.37
N THR A 497 37.43 -25.88 19.05
CA THR A 497 36.18 -26.18 18.32
C THR A 497 35.66 -27.57 18.69
N ALA A 498 36.54 -28.57 18.80
CA ALA A 498 36.17 -29.89 19.31
C ALA A 498 35.70 -29.81 20.78
N ALA A 499 36.38 -29.04 21.63
CA ALA A 499 35.96 -28.84 23.02
C ALA A 499 34.60 -28.15 23.15
N GLU A 500 34.29 -27.18 22.28
CA GLU A 500 32.99 -26.49 22.25
C GLU A 500 31.85 -27.45 21.87
N ILE A 501 32.06 -28.29 20.86
CA ILE A 501 31.10 -29.34 20.49
C ILE A 501 31.01 -30.40 21.60
N GLN A 502 32.11 -30.77 22.23
CA GLN A 502 32.08 -31.75 23.32
C GLN A 502 31.37 -31.20 24.57
N GLN A 503 31.50 -29.91 24.85
CA GLN A 503 30.74 -29.25 25.92
C GLN A 503 29.24 -29.22 25.61
N LEU A 504 28.87 -28.95 24.35
CA LEU A 504 27.49 -29.03 23.89
C LEU A 504 26.92 -30.45 24.09
N LEU A 505 27.67 -31.48 23.71
CA LEU A 505 27.25 -32.88 23.89
C LEU A 505 27.05 -33.23 25.37
N LYS A 506 27.97 -32.81 26.26
CA LYS A 506 27.82 -33.01 27.71
C LYS A 506 26.58 -32.33 28.28
N GLN A 507 26.17 -31.18 27.75
CA GLN A 507 24.94 -30.50 28.17
C GLN A 507 23.70 -31.27 27.72
N LEU A 508 23.69 -31.75 26.47
CA LEU A 508 22.56 -32.50 25.92
C LEU A 508 22.38 -33.87 26.57
N GLU A 509 23.48 -34.48 27.03
CA GLU A 509 23.44 -35.74 27.78
C GLU A 509 22.74 -35.65 29.14
N GLN A 510 22.70 -34.46 29.76
CA GLN A 510 22.00 -34.26 31.03
C GLN A 510 20.49 -34.43 30.91
N SER A 511 19.92 -34.08 29.74
CA SER A 511 18.50 -34.25 29.45
C SER A 511 18.19 -35.54 28.69
N ASN A 512 19.18 -36.14 28.02
CA ASN A 512 19.02 -37.36 27.22
C ASN A 512 20.23 -38.30 27.40
N PRO A 513 20.19 -39.26 28.36
CA PRO A 513 21.30 -40.17 28.61
C PRO A 513 21.66 -41.02 27.39
N THR A 514 22.95 -41.02 27.00
CA THR A 514 23.48 -41.73 25.81
C THR A 514 23.69 -43.23 26.03
N GLU A 515 23.20 -43.80 27.14
CA GLU A 515 23.20 -45.24 27.43
C GLU A 515 22.22 -46.05 26.57
N THR A 516 21.26 -45.37 25.92
CA THR A 516 20.29 -45.99 25.02
C THR A 516 20.43 -45.45 23.59
N THR A 517 20.12 -46.27 22.58
CA THR A 517 20.13 -45.84 21.17
C THR A 517 19.18 -44.66 20.91
N ALA A 518 18.05 -44.61 21.62
CA ALA A 518 17.11 -43.49 21.52
C ALA A 518 17.71 -42.18 22.08
N GLY A 519 18.40 -42.25 23.23
CA GLY A 519 19.11 -41.11 23.80
C GLY A 519 20.24 -40.61 22.90
N GLN A 520 21.00 -41.54 22.29
CA GLN A 520 22.04 -41.20 21.32
C GLN A 520 21.47 -40.45 20.10
N MET A 521 20.38 -40.93 19.50
CA MET A 521 19.74 -40.26 18.36
C MET A 521 19.14 -38.90 18.72
N ALA A 522 18.58 -38.76 19.92
CA ALA A 522 18.05 -37.47 20.41
C ALA A 522 19.16 -36.43 20.59
N VAL A 523 20.30 -36.82 21.17
CA VAL A 523 21.48 -35.94 21.35
C VAL A 523 22.06 -35.53 19.99
N VAL A 524 22.22 -36.47 19.05
CA VAL A 524 22.74 -36.18 17.70
C VAL A 524 21.85 -35.18 16.98
N THR A 525 20.53 -35.41 16.96
CA THR A 525 19.59 -34.56 16.22
C THR A 525 19.62 -33.12 16.75
N GLN A 526 19.60 -32.95 18.07
CA GLN A 526 19.64 -31.63 18.69
C GLN A 526 21.00 -30.93 18.48
N ALA A 527 22.11 -31.68 18.55
CA ALA A 527 23.43 -31.12 18.30
C ALA A 527 23.57 -30.63 16.84
N ILE A 528 23.04 -31.37 15.86
CA ILE A 528 23.02 -30.94 14.45
C ILE A 528 22.22 -29.66 14.30
N GLU A 529 21.00 -29.61 14.84
CA GLU A 529 20.11 -28.45 14.72
C GLU A 529 20.71 -27.18 15.35
N ILE A 530 21.37 -27.31 16.51
CA ILE A 530 22.04 -26.19 17.18
C ILE A 530 23.21 -25.66 16.35
N VAL A 531 24.03 -26.54 15.79
CA VAL A 531 25.19 -26.14 14.98
C VAL A 531 24.74 -25.60 13.62
N GLU A 532 23.71 -26.18 13.01
CA GLU A 532 23.15 -25.75 11.72
C GLU A 532 22.55 -24.35 11.78
N ASN A 533 21.85 -24.03 12.88
CA ASN A 533 21.25 -22.71 13.11
C ASN A 533 22.25 -21.66 13.64
N ASN A 534 23.53 -22.00 13.82
CA ASN A 534 24.59 -21.08 14.22
C ASN A 534 25.66 -20.94 13.10
N PRO A 535 25.54 -19.96 12.19
CA PRO A 535 26.40 -19.84 11.00
C PRO A 535 27.89 -19.77 11.33
N THR A 536 28.26 -19.09 12.41
CA THR A 536 29.65 -18.94 12.85
C THR A 536 30.22 -20.25 13.37
N LEU A 537 29.45 -21.02 14.14
CA LEU A 537 29.88 -22.33 14.62
C LEU A 537 29.92 -23.36 13.47
N LYS A 538 28.92 -23.35 12.57
CA LYS A 538 28.87 -24.21 11.37
C LYS A 538 30.12 -24.04 10.51
N GLN A 539 30.52 -22.80 10.23
CA GLN A 539 31.73 -22.52 9.43
C GLN A 539 33.03 -22.96 10.13
N ARG A 540 33.11 -22.82 11.46
CA ARG A 540 34.26 -23.32 12.24
C ARG A 540 34.36 -24.84 12.21
N VAL A 541 33.24 -25.55 12.33
CA VAL A 541 33.18 -27.02 12.22
C VAL A 541 33.60 -27.48 10.82
N ILE A 542 33.10 -26.84 9.76
CA ILE A 542 33.49 -27.13 8.37
C ILE A 542 34.99 -26.88 8.16
N GLY A 543 35.50 -25.75 8.66
CA GLY A 543 36.93 -25.41 8.58
C GLY A 543 37.83 -26.41 9.32
N ALA A 544 37.40 -26.87 10.50
CA ALA A 544 38.10 -27.91 11.26
C ALA A 544 38.14 -29.23 10.48
N LEU A 545 37.01 -29.69 9.94
CA LEU A 545 36.94 -30.94 9.18
C LEU A 545 37.78 -30.89 7.89
N LYS A 546 37.80 -29.76 7.17
CA LYS A 546 38.62 -29.57 5.96
C LYS A 546 40.13 -29.54 6.26
N SER A 547 40.53 -29.08 7.43
CA SER A 547 41.95 -28.87 7.77
C SER A 547 42.65 -30.09 8.34
N VAL A 548 42.00 -30.87 9.22
CA VAL A 548 42.61 -32.04 9.88
C VAL A 548 42.00 -33.38 9.51
N GLY A 549 40.91 -33.37 8.74
CA GLY A 549 40.19 -34.57 8.38
C GLY A 549 39.29 -35.08 9.49
N THR A 550 38.45 -36.04 9.13
CA THR A 550 37.29 -36.41 9.94
C THR A 550 37.62 -37.35 11.07
N GLU A 551 38.66 -38.17 10.92
CA GLU A 551 39.10 -39.09 11.97
C GLU A 551 39.74 -38.35 13.15
N ALA A 552 40.57 -37.33 12.89
CA ALA A 552 41.16 -36.51 13.95
C ALA A 552 40.11 -35.71 14.74
N PHE A 553 39.08 -35.21 14.04
CA PHE A 553 37.97 -34.50 14.69
C PHE A 553 37.07 -35.43 15.49
N LYS A 554 36.81 -36.67 15.01
CA LYS A 554 36.09 -37.70 15.77
C LYS A 554 36.83 -38.08 17.06
N GLU A 555 38.14 -38.29 16.99
CA GLU A 555 38.95 -38.67 18.16
C GLU A 555 38.98 -37.55 19.22
N ALA A 556 38.91 -36.29 18.79
CA ALA A 556 38.81 -35.15 19.69
C ALA A 556 37.43 -35.03 20.37
N LEU A 557 36.38 -35.58 19.76
CA LEU A 557 35.04 -35.67 20.33
C LEU A 557 34.91 -36.99 21.10
N ASP A 558 35.51 -37.07 22.28
CA ASP A 558 35.38 -38.22 23.20
C ASP A 558 33.92 -38.35 23.69
N ASN A 559 33.07 -38.94 22.84
CA ASN A 559 31.65 -39.16 23.03
C ASN A 559 31.13 -40.33 22.14
N PRO A 560 30.25 -41.21 22.64
CA PRO A 560 29.72 -42.35 21.87
C PRO A 560 28.99 -41.97 20.57
N VAL A 561 28.47 -40.74 20.45
CA VAL A 561 27.74 -40.30 19.24
C VAL A 561 28.62 -39.60 18.19
N ALA A 562 29.91 -39.39 18.48
CA ALA A 562 30.82 -38.62 17.64
C ALA A 562 30.87 -39.11 16.18
N ASN A 563 30.81 -40.44 15.97
CA ASN A 563 30.83 -41.02 14.63
C ASN A 563 29.65 -40.57 13.77
N ILE A 564 28.44 -40.56 14.34
CA ILE A 564 27.21 -40.18 13.64
C ILE A 564 27.19 -38.66 13.42
N LEU A 565 27.59 -37.91 14.44
CA LEU A 565 27.61 -36.45 14.40
C LEU A 565 28.59 -35.91 13.34
N VAL A 566 29.81 -36.46 13.30
CA VAL A 566 30.81 -36.05 12.31
C VAL A 566 30.40 -36.44 10.89
N ALA A 567 29.75 -37.59 10.71
CA ALA A 567 29.20 -37.96 9.41
C ALA A 567 28.13 -36.96 8.92
N ALA A 568 27.27 -36.47 9.81
CA ALA A 568 26.31 -35.42 9.47
C ALA A 568 27.00 -34.10 9.10
N PHE A 569 28.04 -33.70 9.85
CA PHE A 569 28.80 -32.49 9.54
C PHE A 569 29.61 -32.57 8.25
N GLN A 570 30.07 -33.77 7.87
CA GLN A 570 30.67 -34.01 6.56
C GLN A 570 29.71 -33.73 5.41
N GLY A 571 28.41 -34.02 5.58
CA GLY A 571 27.38 -33.69 4.61
C GLY A 571 27.27 -32.18 4.32
N TRP A 572 27.77 -31.30 5.21
CA TRP A 572 27.84 -29.86 4.94
C TRP A 572 29.04 -29.44 4.07
N ILE A 573 30.01 -30.34 3.87
CA ILE A 573 31.20 -30.10 3.06
C ILE A 573 30.97 -30.51 1.61
N GLU A 574 30.24 -31.60 1.39
CA GLU A 574 29.88 -32.16 0.09
C GLU A 574 28.34 -32.24 -0.02
N PRO A 575 27.65 -31.17 -0.47
CA PRO A 575 26.20 -31.15 -0.63
C PRO A 575 25.70 -31.97 -1.83
#